data_AF-A0ABD4Q9L9-F1
#
_entry.id   AF-A0ABD4Q9L9-F1
#
_cell.length_a   1.000
_cell.length_b   1.000
_cell.length_c   1.000
_cell.angle_alpha   90.00
_cell.angle_beta   90.00
_cell.angle_gamma   90.00
#
_symmetry.space_group_name_H-M   'P 1'
#
loop_
_entity.id
_entity.type
_entity.pdbx_description
1 polymer ?
#
loop_
_entity_poly.entity_id
_entity_poly.type
_entity_poly.pdbx_seq_one_letter_code
_entity_poly.pdbx_strand_id
1 'polypeptide(L)'
;TGRAAERMADSLRQALERLRLVGVASELAEAMPTTGATLHRLLGVIPDSPRFRHPADNPLPYDIVVVDEASMIDLPLMTKLVEAVASGT
;
A
#
# COMPACT_ATOMS: atom_id res chain seq x y z
N THR A 1 -5.98 -6.67 -6.05
CA THR A 1 -5.55 -7.46 -7.24
C THR A 1 -4.46 -6.71 -7.99
N GLY A 2 -3.75 -7.34 -8.95
CA GLY A 2 -2.72 -6.64 -9.74
C GLY A 2 -3.26 -5.46 -10.55
N ARG A 3 -4.41 -5.64 -11.20
CA ARG A 3 -5.11 -4.59 -11.95
C ARG A 3 -5.50 -3.37 -11.09
N ALA A 4 -5.96 -3.60 -9.85
CA ALA A 4 -6.26 -2.50 -8.93
C ALA A 4 -4.99 -1.71 -8.55
N ALA A 5 -3.88 -2.41 -8.31
CA ALA A 5 -2.60 -1.77 -8.00
C ALA A 5 -2.10 -0.89 -9.16
N GLU A 6 -2.21 -1.36 -10.41
CA GLU A 6 -1.88 -0.56 -11.61
C GLU A 6 -2.80 0.66 -11.75
N ARG A 7 -4.11 0.47 -11.61
CA ARG A 7 -5.10 1.56 -11.68
C ARG A 7 -4.86 2.63 -10.61
N MET A 8 -4.50 2.23 -9.40
CA MET A 8 -4.17 3.14 -8.31
C MET A 8 -2.89 3.94 -8.62
N ALA A 9 -1.86 3.28 -9.16
CA ALA A 9 -0.62 3.94 -9.58
C ALA A 9 -0.87 4.97 -10.71
N ASP A 10 -1.71 4.63 -11.69
CA ASP A 10 -2.12 5.54 -12.77
C ASP A 10 -2.87 6.76 -12.21
N SER A 11 -3.82 6.53 -11.30
CA SER A 11 -4.60 7.60 -10.67
C SER A 11 -3.70 8.55 -9.88
N LEU A 12 -2.72 8.00 -9.15
CA LEU A 12 -1.78 8.82 -8.40
C LEU A 12 -0.89 9.65 -9.33
N ARG A 13 -0.37 9.07 -10.41
CA ARG A 13 0.44 9.81 -11.40
C ARG A 13 -0.33 10.99 -12.00
N GLN A 14 -1.59 10.78 -12.38
CA GLN A 14 -2.45 11.85 -12.89
C GLN A 14 -2.73 12.93 -11.83
N ALA A 15 -2.93 12.53 -10.57
CA ALA A 15 -3.13 13.48 -9.48
C ALA A 15 -1.87 14.34 -9.25
N LEU A 16 -0.68 13.73 -9.28
CA LEU A 16 0.59 14.44 -9.13
C LEU A 16 0.84 15.45 -10.26
N GLU A 17 0.51 15.10 -11.50
CA GLU A 17 0.56 16.06 -12.62
C GLU A 17 -0.32 17.27 -12.38
N ARG A 18 -1.55 17.07 -11.88
CA ARG A 18 -2.46 18.17 -11.54
C ARG A 18 -1.92 19.02 -10.39
N LEU A 19 -1.35 18.40 -9.35
CA LEU A 19 -0.77 19.11 -8.21
C LEU A 19 0.41 20.00 -8.65
N ARG A 20 1.23 19.52 -9.59
CA ARG A 20 2.32 20.32 -10.19
C ARG A 20 1.79 21.56 -10.92
N LEU A 21 0.65 21.44 -11.63
CA LEU A 21 0.04 22.57 -12.34
C LEU A 21 -0.49 23.66 -11.40
N VAL A 22 -0.93 23.30 -10.19
CA VAL A 22 -1.44 24.25 -9.17
C VAL A 22 -0.36 24.76 -8.22
N GLY A 23 0.92 24.48 -8.51
CA GLY A 23 2.06 25.04 -7.78
C GLY A 23 2.41 24.33 -6.47
N VAL A 24 2.00 23.07 -6.29
CA VAL A 24 2.49 22.24 -5.17
C VAL A 24 3.99 21.99 -5.35
N ALA A 25 4.74 22.08 -4.26
CA ALA A 25 6.19 21.90 -4.21
C ALA A 25 6.64 20.59 -4.91
N SER A 26 7.69 20.68 -5.75
CA SER A 26 8.20 19.53 -6.53
C SER A 26 8.67 18.41 -5.62
N GLU A 27 9.23 18.78 -4.46
CA GLU A 27 9.73 17.90 -3.44
C GLU A 27 8.64 16.98 -2.90
N LEU A 28 7.42 17.51 -2.69
CA LEU A 28 6.28 16.70 -2.27
C LEU A 28 5.84 15.75 -3.38
N ALA A 29 5.82 16.22 -4.63
CA ALA A 29 5.44 15.38 -5.76
C ALA A 29 6.44 14.25 -6.01
N GLU A 30 7.73 14.48 -5.75
CA GLU A 30 8.81 13.50 -5.87
C GLU A 30 8.84 12.50 -4.71
N ALA A 31 8.40 12.89 -3.51
CA ALA A 31 8.29 12.01 -2.35
C ALA A 31 7.11 11.01 -2.46
N MET A 32 6.15 11.25 -3.36
CA MET A 32 4.96 10.42 -3.49
C MET A 32 5.24 9.11 -4.25
N PRO A 33 4.71 7.96 -3.77
CA PRO A 33 5.01 6.66 -4.35
C PRO A 33 4.38 6.49 -5.73
N THR A 34 5.15 6.21 -6.78
CA THR A 34 4.61 6.11 -8.16
C THR A 34 4.06 4.74 -8.54
N THR A 35 4.12 3.78 -7.62
CA THR A 35 3.73 2.37 -7.83
C THR A 35 2.84 1.85 -6.71
N GLY A 36 1.82 1.07 -7.06
CA GLY A 36 1.06 0.27 -6.11
C GLY A 36 1.57 -1.17 -6.02
N ALA A 37 1.18 -1.87 -4.95
CA ALA A 37 1.42 -3.30 -4.77
C ALA A 37 0.13 -4.01 -4.34
N THR A 38 0.06 -5.33 -4.53
CA THR A 38 -1.01 -6.13 -3.93
C THR A 38 -0.73 -6.36 -2.45
N LEU A 39 -1.78 -6.54 -1.63
CA LEU A 39 -1.62 -6.85 -0.20
C LEU A 39 -0.74 -8.08 0.04
N HIS A 40 -0.88 -9.12 -0.76
CA HIS A 40 -0.04 -10.31 -0.71
C HIS A 40 1.45 -9.99 -0.90
N ARG A 41 1.76 -9.12 -1.88
CA ARG A 41 3.15 -8.69 -2.12
C ARG A 41 3.65 -7.79 -0.99
N LEU A 42 2.80 -6.88 -0.50
CA LEU A 42 3.10 -5.96 0.59
C LEU A 42 3.43 -6.70 1.90
N LEU A 43 2.59 -7.66 2.29
CA LEU A 43 2.79 -8.49 3.48
C LEU A 43 3.93 -9.52 3.31
N GLY A 44 4.37 -9.75 2.07
CA GLY A 44 5.45 -10.67 1.74
C GLY A 44 5.04 -12.13 1.91
N VAL A 45 4.28 -12.66 0.94
CA VAL A 45 3.96 -14.10 0.86
C VAL A 45 5.23 -14.95 0.94
N ILE A 46 5.17 -16.01 1.74
CA ILE A 46 6.19 -17.04 1.83
C ILE A 46 5.64 -18.30 1.13
N PRO A 47 6.35 -18.87 0.14
CA PRO A 47 5.92 -20.12 -0.51
C PRO A 47 5.66 -21.23 0.52
N ASP A 48 4.60 -22.00 0.31
CA ASP A 48 4.21 -23.16 1.15
C ASP A 48 4.01 -22.83 2.64
N SER A 49 3.74 -21.57 2.98
CA SER A 49 3.51 -21.12 4.34
C SER A 49 2.24 -20.28 4.46
N PRO A 50 1.44 -20.48 5.52
CA PRO A 50 0.33 -19.57 5.84
C PRO A 50 0.82 -18.27 6.49
N ARG A 51 2.13 -18.12 6.73
CA ARG A 51 2.73 -16.93 7.35
C ARG A 51 3.15 -15.91 6.29
N PHE A 52 3.12 -14.65 6.71
CA PHE A 52 3.65 -13.53 5.96
C PHE A 52 4.98 -13.08 6.57
N ARG A 53 5.80 -12.36 5.79
CA ARG A 53 7.06 -11.76 6.28
C ARG A 53 6.83 -10.60 7.24
N HIS A 54 5.65 -9.99 7.20
CA HIS A 54 5.23 -8.92 8.09
C HIS A 54 4.12 -9.39 9.05
N PRO A 55 4.47 -10.16 10.09
CA PRO A 55 3.62 -10.37 11.27
C PRO A 55 3.69 -9.18 12.26
N ALA A 56 2.97 -9.26 13.38
CA ALA A 56 2.93 -8.21 14.40
C ALA A 56 4.31 -7.89 15.06
N ASP A 57 5.23 -8.85 15.10
CA ASP A 57 6.60 -8.67 15.58
C ASP A 57 7.55 -8.06 14.55
N ASN A 58 7.11 -7.93 13.29
CA ASN A 58 7.85 -7.27 12.22
C ASN A 58 6.89 -6.44 11.35
N PRO A 59 6.39 -5.30 11.86
CA PRO A 59 5.40 -4.51 11.17
C PRO A 59 5.91 -3.97 9.83
N LEU A 60 4.98 -3.51 9.01
CA LEU A 60 5.27 -2.84 7.76
C LEU A 60 6.07 -1.55 8.02
N PRO A 61 7.13 -1.27 7.26
CA PRO A 61 7.97 -0.09 7.43
C PRO A 61 7.34 1.14 6.75
N TYR A 62 6.05 1.38 6.97
CA TYR A 62 5.30 2.48 6.37
C TYR A 62 4.51 3.23 7.44
N ASP A 63 4.58 4.56 7.40
CA ASP A 63 3.78 5.43 8.28
C ASP A 63 2.31 5.48 7.84
N ILE A 64 2.04 5.31 6.55
CA ILE A 64 0.69 5.35 5.97
C ILE A 64 0.54 4.21 4.98
N VAL A 65 -0.54 3.44 5.14
CA VAL A 65 -0.96 2.39 4.20
C VAL A 65 -2.34 2.74 3.66
N VAL A 66 -2.42 2.95 2.35
CA VAL A 66 -3.70 3.19 1.64
C VAL A 66 -4.06 1.93 0.86
N VAL A 67 -5.28 1.44 1.04
CA VAL A 67 -5.76 0.21 0.41
C VAL A 67 -6.94 0.51 -0.49
N ASP A 68 -6.80 0.20 -1.78
CA ASP A 68 -7.90 0.24 -2.76
C ASP A 68 -8.65 -1.10 -2.77
N GLU A 69 -9.94 -1.06 -3.14
CA GLU A 69 -10.82 -2.23 -3.22
C GLU A 69 -10.94 -3.01 -1.90
N ALA A 70 -11.05 -2.29 -0.78
CA ALA A 70 -11.10 -2.89 0.55
C ALA A 70 -12.28 -3.86 0.75
N SER A 71 -13.36 -3.69 0.00
CA SER A 71 -14.54 -4.59 -0.01
C SER A 71 -14.21 -6.00 -0.51
N MET A 72 -13.11 -6.18 -1.25
CA MET A 72 -12.67 -7.47 -1.76
C MET A 72 -11.74 -8.22 -0.79
N ILE A 73 -11.38 -7.62 0.34
CA ILE A 73 -10.45 -8.23 1.30
C ILE A 73 -11.22 -9.19 2.19
N ASP A 74 -10.77 -10.44 2.24
CA ASP A 74 -11.32 -11.41 3.19
C ASP A 74 -10.86 -11.13 4.62
N LEU A 75 -11.61 -11.65 5.59
CA LEU A 75 -11.32 -11.43 7.01
C LEU A 75 -9.90 -11.90 7.40
N PRO A 76 -9.41 -13.08 6.99
CA PRO A 76 -8.05 -13.52 7.33
C PRO A 76 -6.96 -12.56 6.84
N LEU A 77 -7.04 -12.08 5.59
CA LEU A 77 -6.07 -11.16 5.04
C LEU A 77 -6.15 -9.78 5.71
N MET A 78 -7.36 -9.33 6.05
CA MET A 78 -7.54 -8.09 6.81
C MET A 78 -6.94 -8.20 8.22
N THR A 79 -7.13 -9.32 8.91
CA THR A 79 -6.49 -9.56 10.22
C THR A 79 -4.97 -9.50 10.10
N LYS A 80 -4.38 -10.13 9.07
CA LYS A 80 -2.93 -10.06 8.83
C LYS A 80 -2.45 -8.66 8.49
N LEU A 81 -3.23 -7.90 7.74
CA LEU A 81 -2.92 -6.50 7.48
C LEU A 81 -2.91 -5.67 8.77
N VAL A 82 -3.93 -5.79 9.61
CA VAL A 82 -4.01 -5.05 10.87
C VAL A 82 -2.89 -5.44 11.84
N GLU A 83 -2.58 -6.73 11.96
CA GLU A 83 -1.42 -7.21 12.73
C GLU A 83 -0.11 -6.60 12.23
N ALA A 84 0.04 -6.45 10.90
CA ALA A 84 1.24 -5.92 10.28
C ALA A 84 1.38 -4.39 10.39
N VAL A 85 0.35 -3.66 10.82
CA VAL A 85 0.44 -2.21 11.04
C VAL A 85 0.92 -1.95 12.46
N ALA A 86 1.96 -1.11 12.59
CA ALA A 86 2.53 -0.79 13.89
C ALA A 86 1.49 -0.12 14.81
N SER A 87 1.50 -0.50 16.10
CA SER A 87 0.66 0.16 17.10
C SER A 87 1.22 1.53 17.44
N GLY A 88 0.65 2.58 16.85
CA GLY A 88 1.03 3.96 17.12
C GLY A 88 1.47 4.71 15.86
N THR A 89 0.48 5.17 15.11
CA THR A 89 0.56 6.31 14.18
C THR A 89 -0.37 7.39 14.69
#